data_AF-A0A7W7H3M7-F1
#
_entry.id   AF-A0A7W7H3M7-F1
#
_cell.length_a   1.000
_cell.length_b   1.000
_cell.length_c   1.000
_cell.angle_alpha   90.00
_cell.angle_beta   90.00
_cell.angle_gamma   90.00
#
_symmetry.space_group_name_H-M   'P 1'
#
loop_
_entity.id
_entity.type
_entity.pdbx_description
1 polymer ?
#
loop_
_entity_poly.entity_id
_entity_poly.type
_entity_poly.pdbx_seq_one_letter_code
_entity_poly.pdbx_strand_id
1 'polypeptide(L)'
;MRRWRYTLAGDVEIARTVGSGALTVGPHFHESVQLTVVTAGERAFRTRTGVVRAAAGRTIVIPALLPHATLPMAPGDDSVNVYLPPELFGDSLGDVPLVVPTGEPSPDPVRSRPPVAPSELVAAVTAGRVDLRQLAARFGISRETVIRRFARETGMTPHAFRVVARLNVARRLLRDGVAPAEAAVLAGFADQSHLGRQFRAAFGATPGDYRVTAVPGR
;
A
#
# COMPACT_ATOMS: atom_id res chain seq x y z
N MET A 1 14.95 1.12 -16.32
CA MET A 1 13.98 1.83 -15.46
C MET A 1 13.91 1.14 -14.11
N ARG A 2 14.00 1.91 -13.03
CA ARG A 2 13.95 1.42 -11.65
C ARG A 2 12.59 0.80 -11.37
N ARG A 3 12.58 -0.37 -10.73
CA ARG A 3 11.36 -1.09 -10.35
C ARG A 3 11.54 -1.79 -9.01
N TRP A 4 10.45 -2.23 -8.42
CA TRP A 4 10.50 -3.12 -7.27
C TRP A 4 10.72 -4.57 -7.72
N ARG A 5 11.63 -5.26 -7.04
CA ARG A 5 11.73 -6.73 -7.04
C ARG A 5 11.20 -7.22 -5.70
N TYR A 6 10.15 -8.03 -5.76
CA TYR A 6 9.53 -8.63 -4.59
C TYR A 6 10.12 -10.02 -4.34
N THR A 7 10.16 -10.44 -3.08
CA THR A 7 10.58 -11.76 -2.60
C THR A 7 9.72 -12.13 -1.41
N LEU A 8 9.45 -13.42 -1.21
CA LEU A 8 8.61 -13.92 -0.12
C LEU A 8 9.43 -14.85 0.79
N ALA A 9 9.30 -14.66 2.10
CA ALA A 9 9.87 -15.50 3.15
C ALA A 9 8.78 -15.81 4.18
N GLY A 10 8.09 -16.95 4.03
CA GLY A 10 6.86 -17.23 4.76
C GLY A 10 5.77 -16.20 4.41
N ASP A 11 5.14 -15.60 5.42
CA ASP A 11 4.14 -14.54 5.23
C ASP A 11 4.75 -13.14 5.06
N VAL A 12 6.07 -13.02 5.19
CA VAL A 12 6.79 -11.75 5.07
C VAL A 12 7.18 -11.51 3.63
N GLU A 13 6.73 -10.39 3.08
CA GLU A 13 7.18 -9.95 1.77
C GLU A 13 8.25 -8.86 1.89
N ILE A 14 9.29 -8.98 1.08
CA ILE A 14 10.38 -8.00 1.00
C ILE A 14 10.45 -7.45 -0.42
N ALA A 15 10.45 -6.13 -0.57
CA ALA A 15 10.67 -5.45 -1.84
C ALA A 15 11.97 -4.63 -1.82
N ARG A 16 12.80 -4.83 -2.85
CA ARG A 16 14.04 -4.09 -3.05
C ARG A 16 14.02 -3.40 -4.40
N THR A 17 14.62 -2.22 -4.49
CA THR A 17 14.71 -1.55 -5.79
C THR A 17 15.75 -2.24 -6.67
N VAL A 18 15.46 -2.36 -7.96
CA VAL A 18 16.41 -2.87 -8.97
C VAL A 18 16.42 -1.96 -10.20
N GLY A 19 17.60 -1.83 -10.82
CA GLY A 19 17.82 -0.95 -11.96
C GLY A 19 18.00 0.53 -11.57
N SER A 20 18.08 1.40 -12.58
CA SER A 20 18.36 2.84 -12.44
C SER A 20 17.20 3.72 -12.90
N GLY A 21 17.19 4.97 -12.42
CA GLY A 21 16.19 6.00 -12.76
C GLY A 21 15.14 6.22 -11.67
N ALA A 22 14.18 7.09 -11.95
CA ALA A 22 13.09 7.40 -11.02
C ALA A 22 12.12 6.22 -10.88
N LEU A 23 11.66 5.98 -9.65
CA LEU A 23 10.58 5.07 -9.34
C LEU A 23 9.38 5.90 -8.87
N THR A 24 8.34 5.95 -9.69
CA THR A 24 7.09 6.64 -9.37
C THR A 24 6.01 5.60 -9.17
N VAL A 25 5.43 5.58 -7.97
CA VAL A 25 4.32 4.71 -7.62
C VAL A 25 3.18 5.60 -7.13
N GLY A 26 2.03 5.47 -7.78
CA GLY A 26 0.85 6.29 -7.50
C GLY A 26 0.22 5.99 -6.13
N PRO A 27 -0.85 6.71 -5.77
CA PRO A 27 -1.58 6.45 -4.52
C PRO A 27 -2.11 5.02 -4.46
N HIS A 28 -1.79 4.31 -3.38
CA HIS A 28 -2.24 2.96 -3.09
C HIS A 28 -2.22 2.69 -1.58
N PHE A 29 -2.62 1.51 -1.17
CA PHE A 29 -2.50 1.01 0.20
C PHE A 29 -2.23 -0.49 0.15
N HIS A 30 -1.79 -1.04 1.28
CA HIS A 30 -1.55 -2.46 1.48
C HIS A 30 -2.41 -2.97 2.62
N GLU A 31 -2.82 -4.23 2.58
CA GLU A 31 -3.45 -4.89 3.75
C GLU A 31 -2.43 -5.25 4.83
N SER A 32 -1.14 -5.22 4.49
CA SER A 32 -0.01 -5.42 5.40
C SER A 32 0.51 -4.09 5.94
N VAL A 33 1.15 -4.13 7.09
CA VAL A 33 1.99 -3.04 7.58
C VAL A 33 3.24 -2.97 6.71
N GLN A 34 3.59 -1.77 6.22
CA GLN A 34 4.82 -1.56 5.49
C GLN A 34 5.87 -0.91 6.40
N LEU A 35 7.02 -1.55 6.49
CA LEU A 35 8.24 -0.97 7.06
C LEU A 35 9.20 -0.64 5.92
N THR A 36 9.55 0.63 5.76
CA THR A 36 10.52 1.08 4.76
C THR A 36 11.82 1.43 5.48
N VAL A 37 12.78 0.50 5.46
CA VAL A 37 14.12 0.70 6.01
C VAL A 37 14.95 1.48 5.00
N VAL A 38 15.34 2.71 5.34
CA VAL A 38 16.14 3.57 4.47
C VAL A 38 17.61 3.20 4.63
N THR A 39 18.21 2.65 3.57
CA THR A 39 19.58 2.13 3.57
C THR A 39 20.59 3.17 3.08
N ALA A 40 20.17 4.09 2.21
CA ALA A 40 20.98 5.20 1.74
C ALA A 40 20.09 6.41 1.37
N GLY A 41 20.60 7.62 1.59
CA GLY A 41 19.92 8.86 1.21
C GLY A 41 18.63 9.12 2.00
N GLU A 42 17.55 9.52 1.31
CA GLU A 42 16.23 9.80 1.90
C GLU A 42 15.11 8.94 1.28
N ARG A 43 14.07 8.62 2.06
CA ARG A 43 12.77 8.24 1.54
C ARG A 43 11.62 9.08 2.02
N ALA A 44 10.62 9.20 1.16
CA ALA A 44 9.42 9.95 1.45
C ALA A 44 8.16 9.34 0.82
N PHE A 45 7.07 9.41 1.58
CA PHE A 45 5.74 9.01 1.13
C PHE A 45 4.74 10.14 1.39
N ARG A 46 3.89 10.41 0.41
CA ARG A 46 2.76 11.32 0.59
C ARG A 46 1.57 10.53 1.10
N THR A 47 1.02 10.94 2.24
CA THR A 47 -0.23 10.43 2.81
C THR A 47 -1.28 11.54 2.77
N ARG A 48 -2.50 11.25 3.23
CA ARG A 48 -3.54 12.28 3.41
C ARG A 48 -3.14 13.35 4.43
N THR A 49 -2.41 13.00 5.49
CA THR A 49 -2.07 13.91 6.59
C THR A 49 -0.78 14.70 6.35
N GLY A 50 -0.06 14.40 5.27
CA GLY A 50 1.18 15.08 4.91
C GLY A 50 2.22 14.14 4.33
N VAL A 51 3.43 14.64 4.20
CA VAL A 51 4.57 13.85 3.74
C VAL A 51 5.31 13.27 4.94
N VAL A 52 5.51 11.96 4.95
CA VAL A 52 6.37 11.27 5.91
C VAL A 52 7.73 11.06 5.25
N ARG A 53 8.81 11.47 5.93
CA ARG A 53 10.19 11.39 5.41
C ARG A 53 11.12 10.76 6.43
N ALA A 54 12.15 10.08 5.96
CA ALA A 54 13.20 9.53 6.78
C ALA A 54 14.52 9.41 6.02
N ALA A 55 15.63 9.74 6.68
CA ALA A 55 16.98 9.57 6.14
C ALA A 55 17.50 8.14 6.40
N ALA A 56 18.63 7.80 5.80
CA ALA A 56 19.34 6.54 6.04
C ALA A 56 19.51 6.25 7.54
N GLY A 57 19.32 4.98 7.92
CA GLY A 57 19.33 4.56 9.34
C GLY A 57 18.00 4.79 10.05
N ARG A 58 16.95 5.23 9.35
CA ARG A 58 15.58 5.31 9.88
C ARG A 58 14.63 4.41 9.08
N THR A 59 13.54 4.00 9.72
CA THR A 59 12.48 3.18 9.16
C THR A 59 11.18 3.96 9.16
N ILE A 60 10.53 4.05 8.01
CA ILE A 60 9.16 4.59 7.90
C ILE A 60 8.17 3.44 8.10
N VAL A 61 7.25 3.59 9.04
CA VAL A 61 6.13 2.68 9.25
C VAL A 61 4.90 3.26 8.56
N ILE A 62 4.25 2.48 7.70
CA ILE A 62 2.96 2.82 7.11
C ILE A 62 1.96 1.75 7.55
N PRO A 63 0.96 2.12 8.37
CA PRO A 63 -0.09 1.20 8.79
C PRO A 63 -0.83 0.56 7.61
N ALA A 64 -1.34 -0.65 7.85
CA ALA A 64 -2.24 -1.29 6.91
C ALA A 64 -3.42 -0.37 6.55
N LEU A 65 -3.85 -0.46 5.30
CA LEU A 65 -4.95 0.28 4.69
C LEU A 65 -4.77 1.80 4.65
N LEU A 66 -3.64 2.36 5.10
CA LEU A 66 -3.36 3.79 4.98
C LEU A 66 -2.97 4.14 3.54
N PRO A 67 -3.76 4.96 2.81
CA PRO A 67 -3.40 5.35 1.47
C PRO A 67 -2.17 6.26 1.46
N HIS A 68 -1.22 5.94 0.59
CA HIS A 68 0.02 6.64 0.42
C HIS A 68 0.55 6.55 -1.02
N ALA A 69 1.41 7.48 -1.40
CA ALA A 69 2.09 7.50 -2.70
C ALA A 69 3.59 7.65 -2.49
N THR A 70 4.38 6.98 -3.35
CA THR A 70 5.83 7.12 -3.31
C THR A 70 6.25 8.46 -3.90
N LEU A 71 7.04 9.24 -3.17
CA LEU A 71 7.71 10.41 -3.75
C LEU A 71 9.00 9.97 -4.48
N PRO A 72 9.43 10.71 -5.52
CA PRO A 72 10.64 10.37 -6.27
C PRO A 72 11.87 10.24 -5.37
N MET A 73 12.69 9.23 -5.67
CA MET A 73 14.00 9.03 -5.07
C MET A 73 15.07 9.75 -5.90
N ALA A 74 16.03 10.39 -5.24
CA ALA A 74 17.23 10.90 -5.88
C ALA A 74 18.14 9.75 -6.35
N PRO A 75 19.03 9.99 -7.32
CA PRO A 75 20.11 9.05 -7.63
C PRO A 75 20.94 8.77 -6.37
N GLY A 76 21.13 7.49 -6.04
CA GLY A 76 21.88 7.05 -4.84
C GLY A 76 21.03 6.78 -3.60
N ASP A 77 19.78 7.26 -3.55
CA ASP A 77 18.84 6.86 -2.49
C ASP A 77 18.51 5.38 -2.63
N ASP A 78 18.42 4.66 -1.51
CA ASP A 78 18.02 3.26 -1.47
C ASP A 78 17.23 2.91 -0.21
N SER A 79 16.38 1.88 -0.34
CA SER A 79 15.52 1.41 0.74
C SER A 79 15.04 -0.01 0.49
N VAL A 80 14.74 -0.71 1.59
CA VAL A 80 14.07 -2.00 1.59
C VAL A 80 12.67 -1.82 2.18
N ASN A 81 11.65 -2.27 1.47
CA ASN A 81 10.31 -2.37 2.03
C ASN A 81 10.09 -3.79 2.56
N VAL A 82 9.55 -3.91 3.76
CA VAL A 82 9.13 -5.15 4.39
C VAL A 82 7.64 -5.04 4.67
N TYR A 83 6.86 -6.01 4.23
CA TYR A 83 5.42 -6.07 4.43
C TYR A 83 5.10 -7.19 5.40
N LEU A 84 4.48 -6.81 6.52
CA LEU A 84 4.20 -7.69 7.65
C LEU A 84 2.69 -7.82 7.86
N PRO A 85 2.20 -9.03 8.20
CA PRO A 85 0.83 -9.22 8.64
C PRO A 85 0.51 -8.28 9.84
N PRO A 86 -0.61 -7.52 9.81
CA PRO A 86 -0.97 -6.61 10.91
C PRO A 86 -1.11 -7.31 12.26
N GLU A 87 -1.44 -8.60 12.26
CA GLU A 87 -1.65 -9.42 13.44
C GLU A 87 -0.38 -9.53 14.30
N LEU A 88 0.81 -9.36 13.69
CA LEU A 88 2.09 -9.36 14.40
C LEU A 88 2.27 -8.16 15.34
N PHE A 89 1.46 -7.11 15.19
CA PHE A 89 1.56 -5.89 16.00
C PHE A 89 0.54 -5.83 17.14
N GLY A 90 -0.44 -6.74 17.17
CA GLY A 90 -1.52 -6.75 18.16
C GLY A 90 -2.19 -5.37 18.33
N ASP A 91 -2.51 -5.02 19.57
CA ASP A 91 -3.12 -3.72 19.92
C ASP A 91 -2.16 -2.53 19.72
N SER A 92 -0.85 -2.79 19.61
CA SER A 92 0.17 -1.76 19.53
C SER A 92 0.27 -1.09 18.16
N LEU A 93 -0.42 -1.60 17.13
CA LEU A 93 -0.40 -1.02 15.78
C LEU A 93 -0.78 0.47 15.77
N GLY A 94 -1.69 0.86 16.68
CA GLY A 94 -2.12 2.23 16.86
C GLY A 94 -1.01 3.16 17.38
N ASP A 95 -0.08 2.65 18.16
CA ASP A 95 0.90 3.47 18.87
C ASP A 95 2.28 3.51 18.18
N VAL A 96 2.46 2.74 17.10
CA VAL A 96 3.72 2.70 16.36
C VAL A 96 3.97 4.06 15.67
N PRO A 97 5.08 4.75 15.97
CA PRO A 97 5.44 5.97 15.28
C PRO A 97 5.64 5.71 13.77
N LEU A 98 5.24 6.66 12.91
CA LEU A 98 5.47 6.50 11.47
C LEU A 98 6.95 6.59 11.08
N VAL A 99 7.82 7.06 11.97
CA VAL A 99 9.28 7.01 11.79
C VAL A 99 9.91 6.51 13.07
N VAL A 100 10.66 5.40 12.95
CA VAL A 100 11.44 4.80 14.02
C VAL A 100 12.90 4.66 13.56
N PRO A 101 13.89 4.61 14.46
CA PRO A 101 15.25 4.25 14.07
C PRO A 101 15.32 2.85 13.46
N THR A 102 16.33 2.64 12.63
CA THR A 102 16.72 1.30 12.22
C THR A 102 17.67 0.77 13.29
N GLY A 103 17.19 -0.10 14.18
CA GLY A 103 17.96 -0.57 15.35
C GLY A 103 17.50 0.05 16.65
N GLU A 104 18.42 0.29 17.60
CA GLU A 104 18.09 0.71 18.98
C GLU A 104 17.16 1.94 19.04
N PRO A 105 16.24 1.99 20.02
CA PRO A 105 15.24 3.05 20.13
C PRO A 105 15.87 4.43 20.31
N SER A 106 15.38 5.41 19.56
CA SER A 106 15.79 6.82 19.62
C SER A 106 14.74 7.57 20.43
N PRO A 107 15.15 8.57 21.24
CA PRO A 107 14.29 9.23 22.21
C PRO A 107 13.18 10.10 21.59
N ASP A 108 13.22 10.42 20.30
CA ASP A 108 12.19 11.25 19.64
C ASP A 108 11.35 10.44 18.64
N PRO A 109 10.22 9.83 19.07
CA PRO A 109 9.25 9.29 18.15
C PRO A 109 8.51 10.42 17.43
N VAL A 110 8.62 10.49 16.10
CA VAL A 110 7.72 11.32 15.29
C VAL A 110 6.33 10.68 15.33
N ARG A 111 5.50 11.14 16.27
CA ARG A 111 4.14 10.65 16.46
C ARG A 111 3.26 11.18 15.33
N SER A 112 2.78 10.29 14.48
CA SER A 112 1.56 10.55 13.71
C SER A 112 0.50 9.64 14.31
N ARG A 113 -0.61 10.23 14.73
CA ARG A 113 -1.74 9.48 15.28
C ARG A 113 -2.16 8.39 14.27
N PRO A 114 -2.46 7.16 14.71
CA PRO A 114 -2.93 6.11 13.82
C PRO A 114 -4.22 6.56 13.12
N PRO A 115 -4.58 5.97 11.97
CA PRO A 115 -5.86 6.27 11.36
C PRO A 115 -6.99 6.00 12.36
N VAL A 116 -7.82 7.02 12.58
CA VAL A 116 -9.11 6.87 13.26
C VAL A 116 -9.87 5.75 12.56
N ALA A 117 -10.62 4.93 13.32
CA ALA A 117 -11.49 3.91 12.76
C ALA A 117 -12.29 4.49 11.57
N PRO A 118 -12.36 3.79 10.42
CA PRO A 118 -13.07 4.31 9.26
C PRO A 118 -14.51 4.69 9.62
N SER A 119 -14.98 5.81 9.09
CA SER A 119 -16.39 6.17 9.22
C SER A 119 -17.26 5.08 8.61
N GLU A 120 -18.52 5.02 9.05
CA GLU A 120 -19.51 4.10 8.48
C GLU A 120 -19.59 4.20 6.94
N LEU A 121 -19.36 5.41 6.40
CA LEU A 121 -19.31 5.63 4.95
C LEU A 121 -18.13 4.91 4.30
N VAL A 122 -16.92 5.02 4.87
CA VAL A 122 -15.73 4.34 4.35
C VAL A 122 -15.86 2.83 4.49
N ALA A 123 -16.35 2.36 5.64
CA ALA A 123 -16.63 0.95 5.87
C ALA A 123 -17.61 0.39 4.81
N ALA A 124 -18.70 1.10 4.53
CA ALA A 124 -19.71 0.67 3.58
C ALA A 124 -19.22 0.65 2.12
N VAL A 125 -18.37 1.60 1.70
CA VAL A 125 -17.73 1.55 0.37
C VAL A 125 -16.75 0.38 0.27
N THR A 126 -16.06 0.06 1.36
CA THR A 126 -14.99 -0.97 1.41
C THR A 126 -15.55 -2.39 1.44
N ALA A 127 -16.67 -2.62 2.13
CA ALA A 127 -17.33 -3.92 2.26
C ALA A 127 -17.87 -4.52 0.94
N GLY A 128 -17.90 -3.74 -0.14
CA GLY A 128 -18.13 -4.23 -1.49
C GLY A 128 -19.59 -4.18 -1.98
N ARG A 129 -19.70 -4.00 -3.31
CA ARG A 129 -20.89 -3.96 -4.19
C ARG A 129 -22.00 -2.93 -3.96
N VAL A 130 -21.92 -2.06 -2.95
CA VAL A 130 -22.92 -0.99 -2.82
C VAL A 130 -22.73 0.05 -3.93
N ASP A 131 -23.77 0.30 -4.72
CA ASP A 131 -23.79 1.41 -5.68
C ASP A 131 -23.69 2.74 -4.90
N LEU A 132 -22.89 3.68 -5.38
CA LEU A 132 -22.75 4.99 -4.73
C LEU A 132 -24.09 5.71 -4.61
N ARG A 133 -25.07 5.42 -5.50
CA ARG A 133 -26.44 5.95 -5.37
C ARG A 133 -27.22 5.32 -4.21
N GLN A 134 -27.10 4.01 -4.02
CA GLN A 134 -27.70 3.32 -2.88
C GLN A 134 -27.08 3.81 -1.57
N LEU A 135 -25.77 4.01 -1.57
CA LEU A 135 -25.06 4.55 -0.41
C LEU A 135 -25.50 5.99 -0.10
N ALA A 136 -25.60 6.82 -1.13
CA ALA A 136 -26.13 8.18 -1.03
C ALA A 136 -27.54 8.20 -0.41
N ALA A 137 -28.44 7.34 -0.89
CA ALA A 137 -29.79 7.20 -0.36
C ALA A 137 -29.79 6.77 1.11
N ARG A 138 -28.98 5.77 1.49
CA ARG A 138 -28.85 5.29 2.87
C ARG A 138 -28.42 6.40 3.84
N PHE A 139 -27.51 7.27 3.42
CA PHE A 139 -26.99 8.36 4.25
C PHE A 139 -27.74 9.68 4.09
N GLY A 140 -28.81 9.74 3.28
CA GLY A 140 -29.57 10.96 3.03
C GLY A 140 -28.77 12.11 2.40
N ILE A 141 -27.75 11.79 1.58
CA ILE A 141 -26.85 12.77 0.96
C ILE A 141 -26.72 12.53 -0.54
N SER A 142 -26.21 13.51 -1.30
CA SER A 142 -25.93 13.32 -2.72
C SER A 142 -24.73 12.39 -2.96
N ARG A 143 -24.68 11.77 -4.14
CA ARG A 143 -23.55 10.93 -4.59
C ARG A 143 -22.23 11.72 -4.60
N GLU A 144 -22.28 12.98 -4.98
CA GLU A 144 -21.13 13.88 -5.03
C GLU A 144 -20.62 14.17 -3.61
N THR A 145 -21.54 14.26 -2.63
CA THR A 145 -21.18 14.39 -1.22
C THR A 145 -20.57 13.11 -0.67
N VAL A 146 -21.05 11.92 -1.06
CA VAL A 146 -20.40 10.64 -0.75
C VAL A 146 -18.95 10.62 -1.24
N ILE A 147 -18.74 10.95 -2.53
CA ILE A 147 -17.39 10.96 -3.13
C ILE A 147 -16.48 11.94 -2.39
N ARG A 148 -16.95 13.17 -2.14
CA ARG A 148 -16.17 14.20 -1.44
C ARG A 148 -15.84 13.79 -0.01
N ARG A 149 -16.81 13.26 0.75
CA ARG A 149 -16.58 12.81 2.14
C ARG A 149 -15.60 11.65 2.19
N PHE A 150 -15.77 10.66 1.31
CA PHE A 150 -14.87 9.51 1.21
C PHE A 150 -13.44 9.94 0.83
N ALA A 151 -13.29 10.82 -0.16
CA ALA A 151 -11.98 11.33 -0.57
C ALA A 151 -11.33 12.19 0.51
N ARG A 152 -12.10 12.99 1.24
CA ARG A 152 -11.60 13.77 2.38
C ARG A 152 -11.10 12.87 3.52
N GLU A 153 -11.68 11.70 3.70
CA GLU A 153 -11.32 10.80 4.80
C GLU A 153 -10.19 9.84 4.45
N THR A 154 -10.18 9.32 3.22
CA THR A 154 -9.20 8.32 2.77
C THR A 154 -8.06 8.91 1.95
N GLY A 155 -8.24 10.10 1.37
CA GLY A 155 -7.33 10.67 0.38
C GLY A 155 -7.49 10.10 -1.03
N MET A 156 -8.46 9.20 -1.26
CA MET A 156 -8.72 8.56 -2.55
C MET A 156 -10.19 8.67 -2.94
N THR A 157 -10.50 8.69 -4.24
CA THR A 157 -11.91 8.54 -4.68
C THR A 157 -12.40 7.12 -4.41
N PRO A 158 -13.73 6.89 -4.22
CA PRO A 158 -14.27 5.55 -4.04
C PRO A 158 -13.87 4.57 -5.15
N HIS A 159 -13.83 5.04 -6.39
CA HIS A 159 -13.41 4.20 -7.53
C HIS A 159 -11.93 3.81 -7.43
N ALA A 160 -11.04 4.77 -7.21
CA ALA A 160 -9.60 4.49 -7.09
C ALA A 160 -9.30 3.54 -5.92
N PHE A 161 -9.96 3.76 -4.77
CA PHE A 161 -9.85 2.88 -3.61
C PHE A 161 -10.28 1.44 -3.93
N ARG A 162 -11.42 1.25 -4.61
CA ARG A 162 -11.89 -0.07 -5.04
C ARG A 162 -10.94 -0.76 -6.02
N VAL A 163 -10.33 0.00 -6.93
CA VAL A 163 -9.30 -0.55 -7.84
C VAL A 163 -8.11 -1.06 -7.02
N VAL A 164 -7.61 -0.28 -6.06
CA VAL A 164 -6.49 -0.71 -5.19
C VAL A 164 -6.87 -1.89 -4.28
N ALA A 165 -8.11 -1.96 -3.79
CA ALA A 165 -8.59 -3.12 -3.06
C ALA A 165 -8.54 -4.40 -3.92
N ARG A 166 -9.00 -4.33 -5.19
CA ARG A 166 -8.87 -5.43 -6.15
C ARG A 166 -7.41 -5.77 -6.46
N LEU A 167 -6.54 -4.78 -6.55
CA LEU A 167 -5.11 -5.01 -6.73
C LEU A 167 -4.51 -5.78 -5.54
N ASN A 168 -4.95 -5.51 -4.30
CA ASN A 168 -4.52 -6.30 -3.14
C ASN A 168 -5.03 -7.74 -3.19
N VAL A 169 -6.25 -7.99 -3.69
CA VAL A 169 -6.73 -9.37 -3.97
C VAL A 169 -5.80 -10.06 -4.98
N ALA A 170 -5.52 -9.41 -6.11
CA ALA A 170 -4.60 -9.95 -7.11
C ALA A 170 -3.21 -10.21 -6.53
N ARG A 171 -2.72 -9.30 -5.68
CA ARG A 171 -1.44 -9.41 -4.97
C ARG A 171 -1.38 -10.68 -4.11
N ARG A 172 -2.44 -11.01 -3.36
CA ARG A 172 -2.52 -12.28 -2.59
C ARG A 172 -2.46 -13.50 -3.51
N LEU A 173 -3.33 -13.54 -4.52
CA LEU A 173 -3.40 -14.64 -5.49
C LEU A 173 -2.05 -14.90 -6.19
N LEU A 174 -1.33 -13.84 -6.57
CA LEU A 174 -0.02 -13.95 -7.21
C LEU A 174 1.06 -14.50 -6.25
N ARG A 175 1.00 -14.18 -4.95
CA ARG A 175 1.89 -14.78 -3.93
C ARG A 175 1.57 -16.26 -3.74
N ASP A 176 0.30 -16.63 -3.86
CA ASP A 176 -0.17 -18.02 -3.81
C ASP A 176 0.12 -18.79 -5.12
N GLY A 177 0.81 -18.16 -6.09
CA GLY A 177 1.25 -18.80 -7.33
C GLY A 177 0.25 -18.77 -8.49
N VAL A 178 -0.94 -18.17 -8.30
CA VAL A 178 -1.97 -18.07 -9.34
C VAL A 178 -1.42 -17.33 -10.57
N ALA A 179 -1.78 -17.81 -11.77
CA ALA A 179 -1.32 -17.21 -13.01
C ALA A 179 -1.90 -15.79 -13.19
N PRO A 180 -1.16 -14.82 -13.77
CA PRO A 180 -1.64 -13.43 -13.91
C PRO A 180 -2.99 -13.26 -14.61
N ALA A 181 -3.29 -14.08 -15.61
CA ALA A 181 -4.57 -14.04 -16.32
C ALA A 181 -5.74 -14.45 -15.42
N GLU A 182 -5.57 -15.54 -14.67
CA GLU A 182 -6.55 -16.06 -13.73
C GLU A 182 -6.73 -15.10 -12.53
N ALA A 183 -5.62 -14.58 -11.99
CA ALA A 183 -5.64 -13.59 -10.92
C ALA A 183 -6.41 -12.32 -11.33
N ALA A 184 -6.34 -11.90 -12.60
CA ALA A 184 -7.11 -10.76 -13.10
C ALA A 184 -8.62 -11.02 -13.01
N VAL A 185 -9.08 -12.19 -13.44
CA VAL A 185 -10.49 -12.58 -13.39
C VAL A 185 -10.98 -12.69 -11.95
N LEU A 186 -10.24 -13.42 -11.11
CA LEU A 186 -10.59 -13.63 -9.69
C LEU A 186 -10.63 -12.32 -8.89
N ALA A 187 -9.73 -11.39 -9.19
CA ALA A 187 -9.72 -10.06 -8.57
C ALA A 187 -10.76 -9.08 -9.17
N GLY A 188 -11.49 -9.48 -10.21
CA GLY A 188 -12.55 -8.68 -10.83
C GLY A 188 -12.04 -7.57 -11.76
N PHE A 189 -10.91 -7.79 -12.43
CA PHE A 189 -10.45 -6.98 -13.57
C PHE A 189 -11.07 -7.49 -14.88
N ALA A 190 -11.18 -6.60 -15.86
CA ALA A 190 -11.73 -6.92 -17.17
C ALA A 190 -10.84 -7.92 -17.94
N ASP A 191 -9.53 -7.75 -17.82
CA ASP A 191 -8.53 -8.57 -18.48
C ASP A 191 -7.15 -8.41 -17.79
N GLN A 192 -6.21 -9.28 -18.16
CA GLN A 192 -4.84 -9.28 -17.65
C GLN A 192 -4.08 -7.98 -17.96
N SER A 193 -4.33 -7.35 -19.10
CA SER A 193 -3.63 -6.11 -19.50
C SER A 193 -4.10 -4.93 -18.63
N HIS A 194 -5.40 -4.88 -18.32
CA HIS A 194 -5.96 -3.91 -17.38
C HIS A 194 -5.37 -4.11 -15.98
N LEU A 195 -5.33 -5.36 -15.47
CA LEU A 195 -4.61 -5.67 -14.22
C LEU A 195 -3.16 -5.18 -14.30
N GLY A 196 -2.42 -5.54 -15.35
CA GLY A 196 -1.00 -5.23 -15.49
C GLY A 196 -0.68 -3.73 -15.44
N ARG A 197 -1.48 -2.90 -16.12
CA ARG A 197 -1.33 -1.43 -16.07
C ARG A 197 -1.56 -0.88 -14.67
N GLN A 198 -2.63 -1.29 -14.01
CA GLN A 198 -3.00 -0.81 -12.68
C GLN A 198 -1.99 -1.30 -11.61
N PHE A 199 -1.58 -2.56 -11.70
CA PHE A 199 -0.60 -3.18 -10.80
C PHE A 199 0.76 -2.50 -10.88
N ARG A 200 1.23 -2.20 -12.10
CA ARG A 200 2.50 -1.47 -12.29
C ARG A 200 2.43 -0.05 -11.74
N ALA A 201 1.31 0.65 -11.94
CA ALA A 201 1.12 2.00 -11.42
C ALA A 201 1.08 2.05 -9.88
N ALA A 202 0.48 1.04 -9.25
CA ALA A 202 0.29 0.98 -7.80
C ALA A 202 1.44 0.31 -7.04
N PHE A 203 2.18 -0.63 -7.65
CA PHE A 203 3.20 -1.44 -6.97
C PHE A 203 4.54 -1.47 -7.69
N GLY A 204 4.72 -0.71 -8.79
CA GLY A 204 6.01 -0.57 -9.46
C GLY A 204 6.59 -1.85 -10.07
N ALA A 205 5.82 -2.93 -10.18
CA ALA A 205 6.19 -4.21 -10.79
C ALA A 205 5.05 -4.71 -11.71
N THR A 206 5.34 -5.64 -12.62
CA THR A 206 4.26 -6.33 -13.37
C THR A 206 3.71 -7.50 -12.54
N PRO A 207 2.47 -7.97 -12.78
CA PRO A 207 1.96 -9.18 -12.14
C PRO A 207 2.87 -10.41 -12.34
N GLY A 208 3.51 -10.52 -13.51
CA GLY A 208 4.47 -11.60 -13.80
C GLY A 208 5.75 -11.50 -12.99
N ASP A 209 6.36 -10.30 -12.89
CA ASP A 209 7.52 -10.06 -12.02
C ASP A 209 7.18 -10.25 -10.54
N TYR A 210 5.93 -9.97 -10.17
CA TYR A 210 5.43 -10.02 -8.81
C TYR A 210 5.10 -11.44 -8.35
N ARG A 211 4.78 -12.35 -9.27
CA ARG A 211 4.52 -13.77 -8.97
C ARG A 211 5.82 -14.42 -8.47
N VAL A 212 6.07 -14.26 -7.18
CA VAL A 212 7.20 -14.83 -6.47
C VAL A 212 6.92 -16.29 -6.22
N THR A 213 7.73 -17.16 -6.82
CA THR A 213 7.90 -18.51 -6.29
C THR A 213 8.64 -18.37 -4.97
N ALA A 214 8.08 -18.94 -3.90
CA ALA A 214 8.73 -18.97 -2.59
C ALA A 214 10.21 -19.38 -2.78
N VAL A 215 11.13 -18.66 -2.13
CA VAL A 215 12.52 -19.12 -2.09
C VAL A 215 12.49 -20.49 -1.40
N PRO A 216 12.94 -21.58 -2.05
CA PRO A 216 13.02 -22.87 -1.36
C PRO A 216 13.87 -22.66 -0.11
N GLY A 217 13.33 -23.03 1.05
CA GLY A 217 14.08 -23.02 2.29
C GLY A 217 15.38 -23.80 2.08
N ARG A 218 16.51 -23.13 2.26
CA ARG A 218 17.81 -23.79 2.38
C ARG A 218 17.93 -24.42 3.76
#